data_AF-A0A0D0AX52-F1
#
_entry.id   AF-A0A0D0AX52-F1
#
_cell.length_a   1.000
_cell.length_b   1.000
_cell.length_c   1.000
_cell.angle_alpha   90.00
_cell.angle_beta   90.00
_cell.angle_gamma   90.00
#
_symmetry.space_group_name_H-M   'P 1'
#
loop_
_entity.id
_entity.type
_entity.pdbx_description
1 polymer ?
#
loop_
_entity_poly.entity_id
_entity_poly.type
_entity_poly.pdbx_seq_one_letter_code
_entity_poly.pdbx_strand_id
1 'polypeptide(L)'
;MLSSPTIPCDDGIEECAMMQEEEWEVLKSIYPDVCKSNDASPFGRMIKLEIPVELSPARSVSIAASPQSHSHATSALTALPPFLLALILPPEYPLRASPHITSLTCAHGWYPSSDLHTQLASMWTHDSQGVLYAWVAFINGAEFLKSGDITIFNSSPLTLLPLLESYNTHAQDAVFAETSFPCAICLSPHKGRQCVRLACDHVFCHSCLTDFWGSCIREGDIGRVGCPDPVCVKAGHEAGEEDVARVVEEEEVTRWKWLRAKRALERDPGMVHCPVALCQTAVPSGNEGGESGWARLRTCPRCEFSFCAFCRRTWHGPISECPLRVTESFVMEYMELAEGDVRRSEIERRWGKRNVERLVMKYEEDRMNHEWISRCSVGCPGCGVQVEKSAGCNHVSDAFFCESPFITPQRR
;
A
#
# COMPACT_ATOMS: atom_id res chain seq x y z
N MET A 1 -80.83 -30.74 -41.54
CA MET A 1 -79.51 -30.55 -42.19
C MET A 1 -79.23 -29.07 -42.21
N LEU A 2 -78.87 -28.49 -41.06
CA LEU A 2 -78.40 -27.11 -40.95
C LEU A 2 -76.97 -27.23 -40.45
N SER A 3 -76.03 -26.99 -41.35
CA SER A 3 -74.60 -27.05 -41.10
C SER A 3 -74.22 -25.91 -40.14
N SER A 4 -73.71 -26.27 -38.97
CA SER A 4 -73.03 -25.32 -38.08
C SER A 4 -71.82 -24.72 -38.78
N PRO A 5 -71.57 -23.40 -38.67
CA PRO A 5 -70.32 -22.83 -39.10
C PRO A 5 -69.24 -23.26 -38.10
N THR A 6 -68.28 -24.05 -38.56
CA THR A 6 -67.01 -24.29 -37.87
C THR A 6 -66.31 -22.96 -37.65
N ILE A 7 -66.20 -22.54 -36.39
CA ILE A 7 -65.37 -21.43 -35.94
C ILE A 7 -63.91 -21.77 -36.32
N PRO A 8 -63.18 -20.92 -37.05
CA PRO A 8 -61.79 -21.20 -37.38
C PRO A 8 -60.90 -21.01 -36.14
N CYS A 9 -60.38 -22.12 -35.62
CA CYS A 9 -59.13 -22.31 -34.87
C CYS A 9 -58.68 -21.21 -33.88
N ASP A 10 -59.07 -21.38 -32.62
CA ASP A 10 -58.45 -20.82 -31.41
C ASP A 10 -57.19 -21.60 -30.99
N ASP A 11 -56.96 -22.79 -31.56
CA ASP A 11 -55.89 -23.73 -31.18
C ASP A 11 -54.48 -23.10 -31.16
N GLY A 12 -54.20 -22.16 -32.08
CA GLY A 12 -52.88 -21.54 -32.17
C GLY A 12 -52.59 -20.47 -31.10
N ILE A 13 -53.62 -19.87 -30.51
CA ILE A 13 -53.45 -18.86 -29.44
C ILE A 13 -53.23 -19.56 -28.09
N GLU A 14 -53.96 -20.65 -27.83
CA GLU A 14 -53.75 -21.47 -26.63
C GLU A 14 -52.35 -22.10 -26.62
N GLU A 15 -51.90 -22.64 -27.78
CA GLU A 15 -50.53 -23.13 -27.94
C GLU A 15 -49.49 -22.03 -27.69
N CYS A 16 -49.67 -20.84 -28.27
CA CYS A 16 -48.80 -19.69 -28.01
C CYS A 16 -48.76 -19.31 -26.52
N ALA A 17 -49.91 -19.32 -25.82
CA ALA A 17 -49.98 -19.00 -24.40
C ALA A 17 -49.21 -20.02 -23.54
N MET A 18 -49.28 -21.31 -23.86
CA MET A 18 -48.48 -22.35 -23.20
C MET A 18 -46.98 -22.14 -23.45
N MET A 19 -46.58 -21.90 -24.70
CA MET A 19 -45.18 -21.65 -25.05
C MET A 19 -44.61 -20.41 -24.35
N GLN A 20 -45.39 -19.33 -24.24
CA GLN A 20 -44.98 -18.12 -23.51
C GLN A 20 -44.72 -18.39 -22.02
N GLU A 21 -45.53 -19.26 -21.41
CA GLU A 21 -45.38 -19.62 -20.00
C GLU A 21 -44.17 -20.51 -19.78
N GLU A 22 -43.99 -21.52 -20.64
CA GLU A 22 -42.81 -22.38 -20.65
C GLU A 22 -41.52 -21.57 -20.84
N GLU A 23 -41.49 -20.66 -21.83
CA GLU A 23 -40.34 -19.80 -22.08
C GLU A 23 -40.02 -18.90 -20.86
N TRP A 24 -41.03 -18.32 -20.22
CA TRP A 24 -40.87 -17.49 -19.04
C TRP A 24 -40.31 -18.28 -17.84
N GLU A 25 -40.85 -19.47 -17.58
CA GLU A 25 -40.39 -20.31 -16.46
C GLU A 25 -38.96 -20.82 -16.69
N VAL A 26 -38.62 -21.21 -17.92
CA VAL A 26 -37.24 -21.54 -18.29
C VAL A 26 -36.32 -20.35 -18.06
N LEU A 27 -36.70 -19.16 -18.54
CA LEU A 27 -35.89 -17.96 -18.38
C LEU A 27 -35.66 -17.64 -16.90
N LYS A 28 -36.71 -17.69 -16.08
CA LYS A 28 -36.65 -17.42 -14.64
C LYS A 28 -35.82 -18.45 -13.87
N SER A 29 -35.78 -19.69 -14.34
CA SER A 29 -34.94 -20.74 -13.74
C SER A 29 -33.44 -20.51 -13.98
N ILE A 30 -33.08 -19.97 -15.15
CA ILE A 30 -31.68 -19.71 -15.54
C ILE A 30 -31.21 -18.36 -15.01
N TYR A 31 -32.06 -17.33 -15.12
CA TYR A 31 -31.76 -15.94 -14.78
C TYR A 31 -32.80 -15.36 -13.81
N PRO A 32 -32.87 -15.87 -12.56
CA PRO A 32 -33.87 -15.44 -11.60
C PRO A 32 -33.80 -13.92 -11.30
N ASP A 33 -32.58 -13.37 -11.26
CA ASP A 33 -32.37 -11.95 -10.91
C ASP A 33 -32.68 -10.99 -12.07
N VAL A 34 -32.77 -11.49 -13.30
CA VAL A 34 -33.06 -10.70 -14.51
C VAL A 34 -34.57 -10.45 -14.67
N CYS A 35 -35.39 -11.45 -14.33
CA CYS A 35 -36.84 -11.41 -14.46
C CYS A 35 -37.50 -10.50 -13.40
N LYS A 36 -37.94 -9.28 -13.77
CA LYS A 36 -38.54 -8.34 -12.82
C LYS A 36 -40.06 -8.39 -12.75
N SER A 37 -40.74 -8.46 -13.90
CA SER A 37 -42.20 -8.64 -13.92
C SER A 37 -42.68 -9.32 -15.20
N ASN A 38 -43.84 -9.96 -15.09
CA ASN A 38 -44.60 -10.60 -16.17
C ASN A 38 -46.09 -10.36 -15.88
N ASP A 39 -46.60 -9.24 -16.38
CA ASP A 39 -47.93 -8.71 -16.04
C ASP A 39 -48.89 -8.86 -17.22
N ALA A 40 -50.16 -9.15 -16.95
CA ALA A 40 -51.19 -9.15 -18.00
C ALA A 40 -51.45 -7.72 -18.52
N SER A 41 -51.59 -7.57 -19.83
CA SER A 41 -51.86 -6.31 -20.53
C SER A 41 -52.96 -6.51 -21.58
N PRO A 42 -53.73 -5.46 -21.95
CA PRO A 42 -54.72 -5.55 -23.04
C PRO A 42 -54.14 -6.01 -24.39
N PHE A 43 -52.83 -5.87 -24.57
CA PHE A 43 -52.12 -6.21 -25.80
C PHE A 43 -51.31 -7.52 -25.71
N GLY A 44 -51.45 -8.28 -24.62
CA GLY A 44 -50.69 -9.52 -24.37
C GLY A 44 -50.01 -9.54 -23.00
N ARG A 45 -48.86 -10.23 -22.85
CA ARG A 45 -48.08 -10.22 -21.60
C ARG A 45 -47.00 -9.14 -21.63
N MET A 46 -46.98 -8.25 -20.63
CA MET A 46 -45.94 -7.23 -20.47
C MET A 46 -44.80 -7.77 -19.60
N ILE A 47 -43.61 -7.87 -20.19
CA ILE A 47 -42.42 -8.39 -19.54
C ILE A 47 -41.43 -7.25 -19.29
N LYS A 48 -40.83 -7.25 -18.09
CA LYS A 48 -39.73 -6.36 -17.72
C LYS A 48 -38.52 -7.17 -17.27
N LEU A 49 -37.39 -6.93 -17.92
CA LEU A 49 -36.11 -7.58 -17.66
C LEU A 49 -35.05 -6.52 -17.32
N GLU A 50 -34.20 -6.81 -16.34
CA GLU A 50 -32.97 -6.06 -16.07
C GLU A 50 -31.79 -6.98 -16.35
N ILE A 51 -31.15 -6.79 -17.50
CA ILE A 51 -30.16 -7.74 -18.01
C ILE A 51 -28.77 -7.14 -17.74
N PRO A 52 -27.98 -7.71 -16.80
CA PRO A 52 -26.61 -7.29 -16.59
C PRO A 52 -25.78 -7.59 -17.84
N VAL A 53 -24.63 -6.93 -17.97
CA VAL A 53 -23.72 -7.13 -19.09
C VAL A 53 -22.37 -7.57 -18.55
N GLU A 54 -22.00 -8.81 -18.82
CA GLU A 54 -20.78 -9.44 -18.34
C GLU A 54 -19.70 -9.41 -19.42
N LEU A 55 -18.51 -8.97 -19.02
CA LEU A 55 -17.31 -8.97 -19.84
C LEU A 55 -16.32 -9.97 -19.21
N SER A 56 -16.54 -11.27 -19.47
CA SER A 56 -15.67 -12.34 -18.99
C SER A 56 -14.97 -13.02 -20.17
N PRO A 57 -13.63 -12.88 -20.34
CA PRO A 57 -12.68 -12.17 -19.47
C PRO A 57 -12.80 -10.65 -19.56
N ALA A 58 -12.15 -9.92 -18.65
CA ALA A 58 -12.12 -8.46 -18.64
C ALA A 58 -11.72 -7.90 -20.02
N ARG A 59 -12.46 -6.89 -20.50
CA ARG A 59 -12.22 -6.26 -21.81
C ARG A 59 -11.81 -4.81 -21.67
N SER A 60 -10.90 -4.36 -22.53
CA SER A 60 -10.48 -2.97 -22.62
C SER A 60 -11.61 -2.11 -23.20
N VAL A 61 -12.09 -1.14 -22.43
CA VAL A 61 -13.15 -0.21 -22.83
C VAL A 61 -12.59 1.19 -22.94
N SER A 62 -12.83 1.85 -24.07
CA SER A 62 -12.47 3.25 -24.31
C SER A 62 -13.71 4.05 -24.75
N ILE A 63 -13.71 5.35 -24.45
CA ILE A 63 -14.82 6.24 -24.80
C ILE A 63 -14.34 7.33 -25.75
N ALA A 64 -15.06 7.49 -26.85
CA ALA A 64 -14.80 8.49 -27.87
C ALA A 64 -16.05 9.36 -28.08
N ALA A 65 -15.85 10.66 -28.37
CA ALA A 65 -16.97 11.54 -28.69
C ALA A 65 -17.53 11.28 -30.10
N SER A 66 -16.67 10.82 -31.01
CA SER A 66 -16.96 10.57 -32.41
C SER A 66 -15.99 9.55 -33.00
N PRO A 67 -16.34 8.82 -34.08
CA PRO A 67 -15.43 7.91 -34.78
C PRO A 67 -14.11 8.54 -35.25
N GLN A 68 -14.07 9.86 -35.39
CA GLN A 68 -12.89 10.62 -35.84
C GLN A 68 -12.09 11.26 -34.68
N SER A 69 -12.59 11.16 -33.44
CA SER A 69 -11.91 11.69 -32.26
C SER A 69 -10.92 10.68 -31.69
N HIS A 70 -9.81 11.15 -31.12
CA HIS A 70 -8.93 10.29 -30.33
C HIS A 70 -9.71 9.75 -29.12
N SER A 71 -9.60 8.44 -28.90
CA SER A 71 -10.14 7.80 -27.71
C SER A 71 -9.51 8.41 -26.46
N HIS A 72 -10.33 8.67 -25.44
CA HIS A 72 -9.83 9.00 -24.12
C HIS A 72 -9.27 7.73 -23.43
N ALA A 73 -8.87 7.86 -22.16
CA ALA A 73 -8.32 6.78 -21.34
C ALA A 73 -9.06 5.44 -21.51
N THR A 74 -8.32 4.34 -21.41
CA THR A 74 -8.83 2.98 -21.56
C THR A 74 -8.80 2.28 -20.21
N SER A 75 -9.88 1.57 -19.88
CA SER A 75 -10.02 0.85 -18.62
C SER A 75 -10.46 -0.59 -18.87
N ALA A 76 -9.89 -1.54 -18.11
CA ALA A 76 -10.27 -2.95 -18.20
C ALA A 76 -11.50 -3.18 -17.30
N LEU A 77 -12.64 -3.53 -17.90
CA LEU A 77 -13.91 -3.74 -17.21
C LEU A 77 -14.36 -5.20 -17.34
N THR A 78 -14.98 -5.72 -16.28
CA THR A 78 -15.61 -7.05 -16.24
C THR A 78 -17.13 -7.00 -16.28
N ALA A 79 -17.73 -5.83 -16.03
CA ALA A 79 -19.17 -5.64 -16.06
C ALA A 79 -19.52 -4.23 -16.56
N LEU A 80 -20.68 -4.10 -17.22
CA LEU A 80 -21.27 -2.82 -17.62
C LEU A 80 -22.69 -2.67 -17.05
N PRO A 81 -23.19 -1.43 -16.88
CA PRO A 81 -24.52 -1.20 -16.34
C PRO A 81 -25.62 -1.93 -17.13
N PRO A 82 -26.64 -2.47 -16.46
CA PRO A 82 -27.61 -3.35 -17.08
C PRO A 82 -28.52 -2.63 -18.09
N PHE A 83 -29.10 -3.41 -18.99
CA PHE A 83 -30.20 -2.96 -19.84
C PHE A 83 -31.55 -3.23 -19.17
N LEU A 84 -32.39 -2.21 -19.15
CA LEU A 84 -33.80 -2.30 -18.80
C LEU A 84 -34.60 -2.51 -20.08
N LEU A 85 -35.06 -3.74 -20.28
CA LEU A 85 -35.87 -4.14 -21.43
C LEU A 85 -37.32 -4.33 -20.98
N ALA A 86 -38.22 -3.54 -21.57
CA ALA A 86 -39.66 -3.71 -21.42
C ALA A 86 -40.27 -4.06 -22.78
N LEU A 87 -41.03 -5.15 -22.83
CA LEU A 87 -41.62 -5.67 -24.07
C LEU A 87 -43.02 -6.21 -23.82
N ILE A 88 -43.78 -6.38 -24.90
CA ILE A 88 -45.09 -7.02 -24.91
C ILE A 88 -44.99 -8.28 -25.77
N LEU A 89 -45.37 -9.41 -25.21
CA LEU A 89 -45.62 -10.64 -25.96
C LEU A 89 -47.08 -10.65 -26.42
N PRO A 90 -47.35 -10.48 -27.73
CA PRO A 90 -48.70 -10.55 -28.24
C PRO A 90 -49.29 -11.97 -28.08
N PRO A 91 -50.62 -12.15 -28.09
CA PRO A 91 -51.26 -13.47 -27.98
C PRO A 91 -50.79 -14.48 -29.03
N GLU A 92 -50.36 -14.01 -30.21
CA GLU A 92 -49.91 -14.85 -31.30
C GLU A 92 -48.39 -15.12 -31.34
N TYR A 93 -47.64 -14.68 -30.33
CA TYR A 93 -46.22 -15.03 -30.14
C TYR A 93 -46.09 -16.39 -29.42
N PRO A 94 -45.17 -17.29 -29.82
CA PRO A 94 -44.08 -17.07 -30.77
C PRO A 94 -44.37 -17.44 -32.24
N LEU A 95 -45.50 -18.09 -32.53
CA LEU A 95 -45.74 -18.74 -33.82
C LEU A 95 -46.02 -17.78 -34.99
N ARG A 96 -46.68 -16.65 -34.74
CA ARG A 96 -47.20 -15.77 -35.82
C ARG A 96 -46.83 -14.30 -35.67
N ALA A 97 -46.44 -13.87 -34.48
CA ALA A 97 -46.03 -12.49 -34.21
C ALA A 97 -44.74 -12.46 -33.37
N SER A 98 -43.91 -11.43 -33.60
CA SER A 98 -42.69 -11.19 -32.82
C SER A 98 -43.01 -10.45 -31.51
N PRO A 99 -42.12 -10.49 -30.50
CA PRO A 99 -42.23 -9.60 -29.35
C PRO A 99 -42.17 -8.13 -29.77
N HIS A 100 -42.94 -7.28 -29.11
CA HIS A 100 -42.91 -5.83 -29.31
C HIS A 100 -42.09 -5.15 -28.21
N ILE A 101 -40.91 -4.62 -28.54
CA ILE A 101 -40.09 -3.88 -27.58
C ILE A 101 -40.71 -2.50 -27.34
N THR A 102 -41.15 -2.24 -26.12
CA THR A 102 -41.76 -0.96 -25.70
C THR A 102 -40.69 0.04 -25.25
N SER A 103 -39.66 -0.44 -24.55
CA SER A 103 -38.54 0.38 -24.10
C SER A 103 -37.28 -0.47 -23.96
N LEU A 104 -36.15 0.11 -24.36
CA LEU A 104 -34.82 -0.45 -24.15
C LEU A 104 -33.88 0.67 -23.74
N THR A 105 -33.45 0.67 -22.48
CA THR A 105 -32.59 1.72 -21.92
C THR A 105 -31.46 1.11 -21.09
N CYS A 106 -30.37 1.85 -20.93
CA CYS A 106 -29.29 1.52 -19.99
C CYS A 106 -28.95 2.75 -19.16
N ALA A 107 -28.42 2.53 -17.95
CA ALA A 107 -27.98 3.63 -17.10
C ALA A 107 -26.95 4.51 -17.83
N HIS A 108 -27.03 5.83 -17.67
CA HIS A 108 -26.12 6.79 -18.30
C HIS A 108 -26.10 6.79 -19.84
N GLY A 109 -27.00 6.05 -20.50
CA GLY A 109 -27.07 5.98 -21.96
C GLY A 109 -25.74 5.58 -22.61
N TRP A 110 -25.04 4.62 -21.98
CA TRP A 110 -23.70 4.23 -22.40
C TRP A 110 -23.69 3.48 -23.75
N TYR A 111 -24.83 2.97 -24.22
CA TYR A 111 -24.95 2.31 -25.52
C TYR A 111 -26.15 2.84 -26.33
N PRO A 112 -26.05 2.96 -27.67
CA PRO A 112 -27.18 3.33 -28.52
C PRO A 112 -28.27 2.26 -28.54
N SER A 113 -29.43 2.54 -27.92
CA SER A 113 -30.55 1.59 -27.86
C SER A 113 -31.13 1.19 -29.22
N SER A 114 -30.99 2.03 -30.26
CA SER A 114 -31.49 1.74 -31.62
C SER A 114 -30.80 0.54 -32.27
N ASP A 115 -29.49 0.44 -32.07
CA ASP A 115 -28.66 -0.59 -32.70
C ASP A 115 -28.91 -1.93 -32.03
N LEU A 116 -29.04 -1.93 -30.70
CA LEU A 116 -29.40 -3.13 -29.94
C LEU A 116 -30.84 -3.56 -30.27
N HIS A 117 -31.79 -2.63 -30.33
CA HIS A 117 -33.17 -2.95 -30.71
C HIS A 117 -33.24 -3.63 -32.09
N THR A 118 -32.50 -3.13 -33.07
CA THR A 118 -32.46 -3.71 -34.42
C THR A 118 -31.86 -5.12 -34.41
N GLN A 119 -30.78 -5.34 -33.65
CA GLN A 119 -30.18 -6.66 -33.48
C GLN A 119 -31.14 -7.65 -32.82
N LEU A 120 -31.79 -7.28 -31.71
CA LEU A 120 -32.76 -8.14 -31.03
C LEU A 120 -33.95 -8.48 -31.94
N ALA A 121 -34.50 -7.50 -32.65
CA ALA A 121 -35.59 -7.71 -33.60
C ALA A 121 -35.20 -8.70 -34.72
N SER A 122 -33.94 -8.69 -35.16
CA SER A 122 -33.43 -9.61 -36.19
C SER A 122 -33.24 -11.05 -35.71
N MET A 123 -33.21 -11.30 -34.39
CA MET A 123 -33.06 -12.64 -33.83
C MET A 123 -34.35 -13.46 -33.85
N TRP A 124 -35.51 -12.81 -34.01
CA TRP A 124 -36.78 -13.52 -34.16
C TRP A 124 -36.99 -13.99 -35.60
N THR A 125 -37.28 -15.28 -35.74
CA THR A 125 -37.61 -15.93 -37.01
C THR A 125 -38.95 -16.66 -36.88
N HIS A 126 -39.66 -16.84 -37.98
CA HIS A 126 -40.96 -17.54 -37.98
C HIS A 126 -40.90 -18.99 -37.46
N ASP A 127 -39.73 -19.63 -37.46
CA ASP A 127 -39.52 -20.98 -36.93
C ASP A 127 -39.04 -21.00 -35.46
N SER A 128 -38.91 -19.83 -34.80
CA SER A 128 -38.42 -19.75 -33.42
C SER A 128 -39.46 -20.22 -32.41
N GLN A 129 -39.04 -21.03 -31.45
CA GLN A 129 -39.88 -21.49 -30.32
C GLN A 129 -39.96 -20.46 -29.18
N GLY A 130 -39.33 -19.29 -29.38
CA GLY A 130 -39.11 -18.26 -28.37
C GLY A 130 -37.75 -17.57 -28.59
N VAL A 131 -37.61 -16.34 -28.14
CA VAL A 131 -36.38 -15.53 -28.29
C VAL A 131 -35.92 -14.86 -27.00
N LEU A 132 -36.69 -14.90 -25.91
CA LEU A 132 -36.35 -14.21 -24.66
C LEU A 132 -35.04 -14.73 -24.07
N TYR A 133 -34.85 -16.05 -24.04
CA TYR A 133 -33.58 -16.63 -23.60
C TYR A 133 -32.42 -16.16 -24.47
N ALA A 134 -32.59 -16.21 -25.80
CA ALA A 134 -31.55 -15.80 -26.74
C ALA A 134 -31.22 -14.31 -26.59
N TRP A 135 -32.22 -13.45 -26.42
CA TRP A 135 -32.04 -12.02 -26.17
C TRP A 135 -31.28 -11.76 -24.86
N VAL A 136 -31.67 -12.43 -23.77
CA VAL A 136 -31.00 -12.30 -22.48
C VAL A 136 -29.57 -12.79 -22.55
N ALA A 137 -29.31 -13.96 -23.14
CA ALA A 137 -27.97 -14.50 -23.31
C ALA A 137 -27.07 -13.59 -24.17
N PHE A 138 -27.61 -13.07 -25.28
CA PHE A 138 -26.90 -12.17 -26.20
C PHE A 138 -26.49 -10.85 -25.53
N ILE A 139 -27.37 -10.26 -24.71
CA ILE A 139 -27.07 -9.04 -23.96
C ILE A 139 -26.12 -9.35 -22.78
N ASN A 140 -26.41 -10.41 -22.02
CA ASN A 140 -25.62 -10.79 -20.85
C ASN A 140 -24.18 -11.13 -21.22
N GLY A 141 -23.96 -11.86 -22.32
CA GLY A 141 -22.64 -12.17 -22.85
C GLY A 141 -21.96 -11.04 -23.64
N ALA A 142 -22.59 -9.86 -23.70
CA ALA A 142 -22.09 -8.70 -24.44
C ALA A 142 -21.77 -8.98 -25.92
N GLU A 143 -22.50 -9.90 -26.56
CA GLU A 143 -22.24 -10.35 -27.93
C GLU A 143 -22.53 -9.26 -28.97
N PHE A 144 -23.42 -8.31 -28.65
CA PHE A 144 -23.68 -7.11 -29.45
C PHE A 144 -22.49 -6.14 -29.52
N LEU A 145 -21.49 -6.31 -28.66
CA LEU A 145 -20.24 -5.58 -28.73
C LEU A 145 -19.25 -6.34 -29.61
N LYS A 146 -18.73 -5.68 -30.65
CA LYS A 146 -17.68 -6.23 -31.54
C LYS A 146 -16.58 -6.92 -30.74
N SER A 147 -16.08 -8.06 -31.22
CA SER A 147 -15.03 -8.83 -30.54
C SER A 147 -13.76 -7.99 -30.31
N GLY A 148 -13.14 -8.11 -29.13
CA GLY A 148 -11.89 -7.41 -28.79
C GLY A 148 -12.10 -6.12 -27.99
N ASP A 149 -11.31 -5.09 -28.28
CA ASP A 149 -11.40 -3.78 -27.59
C ASP A 149 -12.73 -3.09 -27.91
N ILE A 150 -13.38 -2.57 -26.87
CA ILE A 150 -14.69 -1.92 -26.98
C ILE A 150 -14.48 -0.41 -27.05
N THR A 151 -15.02 0.23 -28.09
CA THR A 151 -15.13 1.69 -28.17
C THR A 151 -16.58 2.09 -28.06
N ILE A 152 -16.90 2.83 -27.00
CA ILE A 152 -18.22 3.41 -26.77
C ILE A 152 -18.23 4.85 -27.26
N PHE A 153 -19.24 5.21 -28.05
CA PHE A 153 -19.43 6.59 -28.49
C PHE A 153 -20.40 7.33 -27.57
N ASN A 154 -19.93 8.40 -26.93
CA ASN A 154 -20.76 9.21 -26.05
C ASN A 154 -20.32 10.68 -26.09
N SER A 155 -21.30 11.60 -26.11
CA SER A 155 -21.06 13.05 -26.15
C SER A 155 -20.28 13.59 -24.95
N SER A 156 -20.23 12.85 -23.84
CA SER A 156 -19.57 13.24 -22.58
C SER A 156 -18.57 12.16 -22.10
N PRO A 157 -17.45 11.96 -22.83
CA PRO A 157 -16.52 10.87 -22.56
C PRO A 157 -15.83 10.97 -21.19
N LEU A 158 -15.54 12.19 -20.74
CA LEU A 158 -14.85 12.44 -19.46
C LEU A 158 -15.71 12.09 -18.23
N THR A 159 -17.03 12.04 -18.38
CA THR A 159 -17.95 11.71 -17.29
C THR A 159 -18.36 10.25 -17.31
N LEU A 160 -18.48 9.65 -18.50
CA LEU A 160 -18.98 8.28 -18.62
C LEU A 160 -17.98 7.24 -18.12
N LEU A 161 -16.68 7.39 -18.41
CA LEU A 161 -15.70 6.36 -18.03
C LEU A 161 -15.61 6.16 -16.51
N PRO A 162 -15.51 7.21 -15.67
CA PRO A 162 -15.54 7.05 -14.22
C PRO A 162 -16.85 6.43 -13.69
N LEU A 163 -17.99 6.67 -14.35
CA LEU A 163 -19.26 6.04 -13.97
C LEU A 163 -19.27 4.54 -14.26
N LEU A 164 -18.70 4.13 -15.40
CA LEU A 164 -18.56 2.72 -15.75
C LEU A 164 -17.56 2.01 -14.82
N GLU A 165 -16.44 2.66 -14.50
CA GLU A 165 -15.47 2.14 -13.52
C GLU A 165 -16.11 1.98 -12.14
N SER A 166 -16.86 2.98 -11.68
CA SER A 166 -17.57 2.94 -10.39
C SER A 166 -18.59 1.80 -10.35
N TYR A 167 -19.37 1.63 -11.42
CA TYR A 167 -20.30 0.50 -11.53
C TYR A 167 -19.56 -0.84 -11.53
N ASN A 168 -18.48 -0.97 -12.31
CA ASN A 168 -17.69 -2.18 -12.37
C ASN A 168 -17.12 -2.57 -10.99
N THR A 169 -16.60 -1.60 -10.22
CA THR A 169 -16.15 -1.83 -8.85
C THR A 169 -17.29 -2.32 -7.95
N HIS A 170 -18.46 -1.67 -8.01
CA HIS A 170 -19.63 -2.12 -7.24
C HIS A 170 -20.08 -3.53 -7.63
N ALA A 171 -20.08 -3.87 -8.92
CA ALA A 171 -20.44 -5.20 -9.40
C ALA A 171 -19.45 -6.26 -8.90
N GLN A 172 -18.14 -5.97 -8.94
CA GLN A 172 -17.11 -6.85 -8.41
C GLN A 172 -17.24 -7.03 -6.89
N ASP A 173 -17.53 -5.96 -6.15
CA ASP A 173 -17.74 -6.02 -4.70
C ASP A 173 -19.01 -6.79 -4.33
N ALA A 174 -20.09 -6.67 -5.11
CA ALA A 174 -21.31 -7.45 -4.92
C ALA A 174 -21.06 -8.95 -5.16
N VAL A 175 -20.36 -9.30 -6.24
CA VAL A 175 -19.94 -10.69 -6.51
C VAL A 175 -19.06 -11.23 -5.39
N PHE A 176 -18.09 -10.44 -4.93
CA PHE A 176 -17.25 -10.80 -3.79
C PHE A 176 -18.10 -11.04 -2.54
N ALA A 177 -19.02 -10.13 -2.20
CA ALA A 177 -19.83 -10.19 -1.00
C ALA A 177 -20.64 -11.50 -0.87
N GLU A 178 -21.15 -12.01 -2.00
CA GLU A 178 -21.92 -13.25 -2.05
C GLU A 178 -21.10 -14.52 -2.30
N THR A 179 -19.85 -14.38 -2.76
CA THR A 179 -18.94 -15.52 -2.91
C THR A 179 -18.44 -15.99 -1.54
N SER A 180 -18.26 -17.31 -1.37
CA SER A 180 -17.70 -17.88 -0.14
C SER A 180 -16.20 -18.13 -0.27
N PHE A 181 -15.44 -17.66 0.72
CA PHE A 181 -13.99 -17.77 0.78
C PHE A 181 -13.53 -18.52 2.04
N PRO A 182 -12.55 -19.44 1.93
CA PRO A 182 -11.95 -20.10 3.09
C PRO A 182 -10.96 -19.17 3.79
N CYS A 183 -11.13 -18.95 5.09
CA CYS A 183 -10.17 -18.18 5.88
C CYS A 183 -9.01 -19.07 6.35
N ALA A 184 -7.77 -18.71 6.04
CA ALA A 184 -6.60 -19.50 6.43
C ALA A 184 -6.25 -19.45 7.94
N ILE A 185 -6.88 -18.55 8.71
CA ILE A 185 -6.66 -18.44 10.17
C ILE A 185 -7.56 -19.40 10.93
N CYS A 186 -8.88 -19.35 10.71
CA CYS A 186 -9.86 -20.20 11.38
C CYS A 186 -10.24 -21.46 10.59
N LEU A 187 -9.72 -21.62 9.36
CA LEU A 187 -9.97 -22.75 8.46
C LEU A 187 -11.46 -22.96 8.12
N SER A 188 -12.27 -21.92 8.23
CA SER A 188 -13.72 -21.96 7.99
C SER A 188 -14.12 -21.12 6.76
N PRO A 189 -15.15 -21.54 6.01
CA PRO A 189 -15.68 -20.76 4.90
C PRO A 189 -16.58 -19.62 5.41
N HIS A 190 -16.41 -18.44 4.84
CA HIS A 190 -17.19 -17.25 5.15
C HIS A 190 -17.67 -16.58 3.85
N LYS A 191 -18.84 -15.94 3.87
CA LYS A 191 -19.30 -15.09 2.77
C LYS A 191 -18.41 -13.85 2.67
N GLY A 192 -18.12 -13.36 1.48
CA GLY A 192 -17.21 -12.24 1.27
C GLY A 192 -17.63 -10.97 2.02
N ARG A 193 -18.93 -10.77 2.28
CA ARG A 193 -19.43 -9.67 3.14
C ARG A 193 -18.93 -9.70 4.59
N GLN A 194 -18.44 -10.86 5.05
CA GLN A 194 -17.80 -11.06 6.35
C GLN A 194 -16.28 -11.18 6.22
N CYS A 195 -15.73 -10.92 5.04
CA CYS A 195 -14.33 -11.06 4.73
C CYS A 195 -13.74 -9.73 4.26
N VAL A 196 -12.42 -9.68 4.28
CA VAL A 196 -11.63 -8.57 3.80
C VAL A 196 -10.64 -9.12 2.78
N ARG A 197 -10.69 -8.57 1.56
CA ARG A 197 -9.69 -8.81 0.51
C ARG A 197 -8.60 -7.74 0.64
N LEU A 198 -7.38 -8.17 0.90
CA LEU A 198 -6.20 -7.31 1.00
C LEU A 198 -5.65 -6.97 -0.39
N ALA A 199 -4.75 -5.97 -0.48
CA ALA A 199 -4.09 -5.59 -1.73
C ALA A 199 -3.25 -6.70 -2.40
N CYS A 200 -2.97 -7.80 -1.68
CA CYS A 200 -2.31 -8.99 -2.21
C CYS A 200 -3.29 -10.08 -2.67
N ASP A 201 -4.57 -9.74 -2.84
CA ASP A 201 -5.70 -10.60 -3.21
C ASP A 201 -6.06 -11.72 -2.21
N HIS A 202 -5.28 -11.91 -1.14
CA HIS A 202 -5.65 -12.84 -0.06
C HIS A 202 -6.87 -12.35 0.70
N VAL A 203 -7.75 -13.30 1.03
CA VAL A 203 -9.04 -13.07 1.69
C VAL A 203 -9.04 -13.72 3.07
N PHE A 204 -9.42 -12.95 4.09
CA PHE A 204 -9.57 -13.43 5.47
C PHE A 204 -10.92 -13.00 6.03
N CYS A 205 -11.50 -13.77 6.95
CA CYS A 205 -12.68 -13.29 7.65
C CYS A 205 -12.32 -12.09 8.54
N HIS A 206 -13.23 -11.14 8.63
CA HIS A 206 -13.05 -9.89 9.35
C HIS A 206 -12.67 -10.15 10.81
N SER A 207 -13.37 -11.06 11.49
CA SER A 207 -13.10 -11.37 12.91
C SER A 207 -11.66 -11.81 13.16
N CYS A 208 -11.13 -12.75 12.36
CA CYS A 208 -9.77 -13.22 12.53
C CYS A 208 -8.73 -12.15 12.20
N LEU A 209 -9.00 -11.30 11.21
CA LEU A 209 -8.08 -10.23 10.84
C LEU A 209 -8.05 -9.12 11.90
N THR A 210 -9.21 -8.75 12.45
CA THR A 210 -9.34 -7.83 13.59
C THR A 210 -8.56 -8.35 14.80
N ASP A 211 -8.78 -9.61 15.20
CA ASP A 211 -8.06 -10.20 16.35
C ASP A 211 -6.55 -10.23 16.14
N PHE A 212 -6.12 -10.64 14.94
CA PHE A 212 -4.71 -10.73 14.59
C PHE A 212 -4.04 -9.34 14.59
N TRP A 213 -4.60 -8.36 13.88
CA TRP A 213 -4.02 -7.01 13.86
C TRP A 213 -4.11 -6.31 15.21
N GLY A 214 -5.22 -6.45 15.92
CA GLY A 214 -5.38 -5.91 17.26
C GLY A 214 -4.37 -6.49 18.26
N SER A 215 -4.04 -7.78 18.18
CA SER A 215 -2.96 -8.38 18.98
C SER A 215 -1.60 -7.77 18.64
N CYS A 216 -1.25 -7.65 17.35
CA CYS A 216 0.02 -7.06 16.91
C CYS A 216 0.15 -5.60 17.35
N ILE A 217 -0.92 -4.81 17.26
CA ILE A 217 -0.95 -3.40 17.66
C ILE A 217 -0.79 -3.27 19.19
N ARG A 218 -1.45 -4.12 19.97
CA ARG A 218 -1.30 -4.13 21.44
C ARG A 218 0.12 -4.46 21.86
N GLU A 219 0.70 -5.51 21.26
CA GLU A 219 2.07 -5.98 21.52
C GLU A 219 3.15 -5.03 20.98
N GLY A 220 2.81 -4.12 20.06
CA GLY A 220 3.76 -3.19 19.44
C GLY A 220 4.50 -3.76 18.24
N ASP A 221 4.11 -4.94 17.75
CA ASP A 221 4.69 -5.58 16.57
C ASP A 221 4.01 -5.13 15.28
N ILE A 222 4.16 -3.84 14.95
CA ILE A 222 3.54 -3.26 13.76
C ILE A 222 4.07 -3.83 12.43
N GLY A 223 5.17 -4.58 12.44
CA GLY A 223 5.71 -5.20 11.22
C GLY A 223 4.90 -6.38 10.74
N ARG A 224 4.08 -6.94 11.64
CA ARG A 224 3.16 -8.04 11.35
C ARG A 224 1.74 -7.57 11.03
N VAL A 225 1.47 -6.27 11.16
CA VAL A 225 0.20 -5.66 10.72
C VAL A 225 0.23 -5.61 9.19
N GLY A 226 -0.25 -6.68 8.59
CA GLY A 226 -0.17 -6.97 7.17
C GLY A 226 -0.89 -8.28 6.86
N CYS A 227 -0.64 -8.84 5.67
CA CYS A 227 -1.23 -10.11 5.28
C CYS A 227 -0.67 -11.26 6.14
N PRO A 228 -1.53 -12.09 6.78
CA PRO A 228 -1.11 -13.28 7.53
C PRO A 228 -0.53 -14.42 6.69
N ASP A 229 -0.63 -14.36 5.36
CA ASP A 229 -0.12 -15.40 4.47
C ASP A 229 1.42 -15.53 4.55
N PRO A 230 1.98 -16.74 4.68
CA PRO A 230 3.43 -16.94 4.83
C PRO A 230 4.29 -16.34 3.71
N VAL A 231 3.77 -16.28 2.48
CA VAL A 231 4.49 -15.68 1.33
C VAL A 231 4.53 -14.17 1.49
N CYS A 232 3.40 -13.54 1.85
CA CYS A 232 3.33 -12.11 2.07
C CYS A 232 4.12 -11.65 3.30
N VAL A 233 4.11 -12.42 4.39
CA VAL A 233 4.92 -12.14 5.58
C VAL A 233 6.42 -12.13 5.23
N LYS A 234 6.88 -13.10 4.42
CA LYS A 234 8.27 -13.14 3.95
C LYS A 234 8.62 -11.98 3.02
N ALA A 235 7.67 -11.51 2.23
CA ALA A 235 7.82 -10.35 1.36
C ALA A 235 7.80 -9.01 2.11
N GLY A 236 7.42 -8.99 3.40
CA GLY A 236 7.33 -7.77 4.20
C GLY A 236 6.17 -6.86 3.79
N HIS A 237 5.07 -7.44 3.30
CA HIS A 237 3.88 -6.69 2.91
C HIS A 237 3.11 -6.21 4.14
N GLU A 238 3.34 -4.95 4.53
CA GLU A 238 2.60 -4.25 5.58
C GLU A 238 1.25 -3.72 5.06
N ALA A 239 0.25 -3.62 5.93
CA ALA A 239 -1.06 -3.06 5.60
C ALA A 239 -1.00 -1.53 5.42
N GLY A 240 -1.82 -1.02 4.49
CA GLY A 240 -2.06 0.41 4.33
C GLY A 240 -2.99 0.97 5.41
N GLU A 241 -3.04 2.30 5.52
CA GLU A 241 -3.90 2.97 6.51
C GLU A 241 -5.39 2.68 6.29
N GLU A 242 -5.85 2.68 5.04
CA GLU A 242 -7.25 2.39 4.68
C GLU A 242 -7.66 0.97 5.09
N ASP A 243 -6.77 0.00 4.89
CA ASP A 243 -7.01 -1.39 5.28
C ASP A 243 -7.13 -1.50 6.80
N VAL A 244 -6.20 -0.91 7.54
CA VAL A 244 -6.21 -0.92 9.02
C VAL A 244 -7.47 -0.25 9.53
N ALA A 245 -7.83 0.94 9.01
CA ALA A 245 -9.03 1.66 9.42
C ALA A 245 -10.34 0.93 9.12
N ARG A 246 -10.36 0.04 8.13
CA ARG A 246 -11.52 -0.80 7.79
C ARG A 246 -11.68 -2.01 8.70
N VAL A 247 -10.61 -2.48 9.34
CA VAL A 247 -10.57 -3.78 10.05
C VAL A 247 -10.55 -3.63 11.57
N VAL A 248 -9.85 -2.62 12.08
CA VAL A 248 -9.69 -2.39 13.53
C VAL A 248 -10.37 -1.10 13.96
N GLU A 249 -10.61 -0.97 15.26
CA GLU A 249 -11.27 0.19 15.87
C GLU A 249 -10.40 1.45 15.83
N GLU A 250 -11.01 2.63 15.91
CA GLU A 250 -10.33 3.94 15.78
C GLU A 250 -9.19 4.14 16.80
N GLU A 251 -9.33 3.60 18.02
CA GLU A 251 -8.27 3.61 19.04
C GLU A 251 -7.03 2.83 18.59
N GLU A 252 -7.22 1.66 17.97
CA GLU A 252 -6.16 0.82 17.47
C GLU A 252 -5.48 1.44 16.25
N VAL A 253 -6.25 2.09 15.36
CA VAL A 253 -5.71 2.89 14.24
C VAL A 253 -4.79 3.99 14.75
N THR A 254 -5.24 4.73 15.76
CA THR A 254 -4.47 5.83 16.36
C THR A 254 -3.17 5.32 16.98
N ARG A 255 -3.23 4.21 17.72
CA ARG A 255 -2.05 3.56 18.30
C ARG A 255 -1.11 3.04 17.22
N TRP A 256 -1.63 2.41 16.17
CA TRP A 256 -0.85 1.91 15.03
C TRP A 256 -0.10 3.05 14.32
N LYS A 257 -0.77 4.19 14.05
CA LYS A 257 -0.14 5.39 13.48
C LYS A 257 1.02 5.88 14.34
N TRP A 258 0.81 5.99 15.65
CA TRP A 258 1.85 6.40 16.59
C TRP A 258 3.03 5.42 16.60
N LEU A 259 2.77 4.12 16.64
CA LEU A 259 3.81 3.08 16.59
C LEU A 259 4.61 3.13 15.28
N ARG A 260 3.93 3.35 14.14
CA ARG A 260 4.57 3.46 12.82
C ARG A 260 5.47 4.68 12.73
N ALA A 261 5.00 5.82 13.23
CA ALA A 261 5.82 7.03 13.35
C ALA A 261 7.00 6.81 14.30
N LYS A 262 6.79 6.20 15.47
CA LYS A 262 7.84 5.88 16.43
C LYS A 262 8.91 4.97 15.83
N ARG A 263 8.52 3.88 15.15
CA ARG A 263 9.46 2.97 14.48
C ARG A 263 10.23 3.68 13.37
N ALA A 264 9.58 4.54 12.58
CA ALA A 264 10.25 5.31 11.53
C ALA A 264 11.31 6.24 12.11
N LEU A 265 10.99 6.91 13.24
CA LEU A 265 11.92 7.76 13.97
C LEU A 265 13.09 6.96 14.58
N GLU A 266 12.84 5.79 15.17
CA GLU A 266 13.87 4.95 15.77
C GLU A 266 14.80 4.30 14.72
N ARG A 267 14.32 4.11 13.48
CA ARG A 267 15.11 3.57 12.37
C ARG A 267 16.06 4.61 11.76
N ASP A 268 15.82 5.91 11.95
CA ASP A 268 16.67 6.98 11.41
C ASP A 268 18.05 6.99 12.10
N PRO A 269 19.16 6.74 11.37
CA PRO A 269 20.51 6.79 11.94
C PRO A 269 20.90 8.17 12.51
N GLY A 270 20.21 9.25 12.10
CA GLY A 270 20.42 10.61 12.59
C GLY A 270 19.70 10.95 13.90
N MET A 271 18.83 10.05 14.37
CA MET A 271 18.01 10.21 15.58
C MET A 271 18.83 9.97 16.84
N VAL A 272 18.76 10.91 17.80
CA VAL A 272 19.47 10.81 19.09
C VAL A 272 18.54 11.14 20.24
N HIS A 273 18.52 10.31 21.29
CA HIS A 273 17.76 10.60 22.50
C HIS A 273 18.37 11.73 23.32
N CYS A 274 17.51 12.60 23.84
CA CYS A 274 17.89 13.67 24.75
C CYS A 274 18.63 13.09 25.97
N PRO A 275 19.83 13.58 26.34
CA PRO A 275 20.65 13.02 27.42
C PRO A 275 20.08 13.28 28.82
N VAL A 276 19.10 14.18 28.97
CA VAL A 276 18.44 14.42 30.25
C VAL A 276 17.66 13.16 30.64
N ALA A 277 18.02 12.56 31.78
CA ALA A 277 17.51 11.25 32.22
C ALA A 277 15.98 11.20 32.32
N LEU A 278 15.36 12.30 32.77
CA LEU A 278 13.90 12.42 32.88
C LEU A 278 13.19 12.76 31.56
N CYS A 279 13.94 13.10 30.51
CA CYS A 279 13.38 13.53 29.23
C CYS A 279 13.43 12.40 28.19
N GLN A 280 14.63 11.94 27.82
CA GLN A 280 14.91 10.90 26.80
C GLN A 280 14.14 11.02 25.46
N THR A 281 13.56 12.20 25.18
CA THR A 281 12.82 12.47 23.95
C THR A 281 13.75 12.26 22.76
N ALA A 282 13.28 11.53 21.75
CA ALA A 282 14.05 11.29 20.55
C ALA A 282 14.10 12.57 19.69
N VAL A 283 15.31 13.00 19.30
CA VAL A 283 15.56 14.27 18.60
C VAL A 283 16.17 13.99 17.22
N PRO A 284 15.49 14.36 16.12
CA PRO A 284 15.95 14.09 14.76
C PRO A 284 17.17 14.95 14.41
N SER A 285 17.85 14.60 13.32
CA SER A 285 18.90 15.46 12.78
C SER A 285 18.33 16.77 12.25
N GLY A 286 18.98 17.89 12.58
CA GLY A 286 18.64 19.18 11.98
C GLY A 286 18.94 19.18 10.48
N ASN A 287 18.14 19.92 9.72
CA ASN A 287 18.19 20.00 8.25
C ASN A 287 19.37 20.85 7.70
N GLU A 288 20.33 21.23 8.54
CA GLU A 288 21.47 22.06 8.14
C GLU A 288 22.58 21.17 7.57
N GLY A 289 22.38 20.83 6.30
CA GLY A 289 23.31 20.08 5.47
C GLY A 289 24.64 20.82 5.30
N GLY A 290 25.70 20.21 5.83
CA GLY A 290 27.08 20.53 5.52
C GLY A 290 28.01 19.79 6.46
N GLU A 291 29.23 19.45 6.01
CA GLU A 291 30.32 18.88 6.82
C GLU A 291 30.78 19.78 8.00
N SER A 292 30.02 20.83 8.31
CA SER A 292 30.31 21.76 9.40
C SER A 292 29.90 21.16 10.75
N GLY A 293 30.59 21.57 11.82
CA GLY A 293 30.33 21.06 13.17
C GLY A 293 28.88 21.23 13.65
N TRP A 294 28.08 22.08 12.99
CA TRP A 294 26.65 22.27 13.26
C TRP A 294 25.78 21.03 13.06
N ALA A 295 26.21 20.07 12.23
CA ALA A 295 25.51 18.78 12.06
C ALA A 295 25.37 18.00 13.39
N ARG A 296 26.19 18.34 14.39
CA ARG A 296 26.20 17.75 15.73
C ARG A 296 25.18 18.38 16.68
N LEU A 297 24.66 19.56 16.38
CA LEU A 297 23.71 20.25 17.25
C LEU A 297 22.38 19.50 17.25
N ARG A 298 21.82 19.31 18.44
CA ARG A 298 20.47 18.81 18.67
C ARG A 298 19.81 19.70 19.70
N THR A 299 18.59 20.15 19.41
CA THR A 299 17.76 20.89 20.36
C THR A 299 16.52 20.07 20.66
N CYS A 300 16.36 19.66 21.93
CA CYS A 300 15.24 18.82 22.32
C CYS A 300 13.92 19.61 22.28
N PRO A 301 12.89 19.19 21.52
CA PRO A 301 11.63 19.93 21.43
C PRO A 301 10.80 19.89 22.72
N ARG A 302 11.11 18.98 23.65
CA ARG A 302 10.36 18.81 24.92
C ARG A 302 10.91 19.62 26.08
N CYS A 303 12.23 19.73 26.20
CA CYS A 303 12.90 20.37 27.33
C CYS A 303 13.88 21.47 26.92
N GLU A 304 13.94 21.77 25.61
CA GLU A 304 14.77 22.81 25.00
C GLU A 304 16.28 22.65 25.21
N PHE A 305 16.71 21.56 25.85
CA PHE A 305 18.12 21.27 26.08
C PHE A 305 18.86 21.10 24.75
N SER A 306 19.88 21.93 24.56
CA SER A 306 20.76 21.91 23.40
C SER A 306 22.00 21.08 23.70
N PHE A 307 22.21 20.01 22.94
CA PHE A 307 23.27 19.04 23.16
C PHE A 307 23.98 18.62 21.88
N CYS A 308 25.17 18.05 22.04
CA CYS A 308 25.93 17.46 20.95
C CYS A 308 25.48 16.01 20.70
N ALA A 309 25.11 15.69 19.47
CA ALA A 309 24.69 14.35 19.03
C ALA A 309 25.74 13.26 19.31
N PHE A 310 27.04 13.62 19.27
CA PHE A 310 28.14 12.68 19.47
C PHE A 310 28.46 12.44 20.96
N CYS A 311 28.80 13.49 21.71
CA CYS A 311 29.22 13.35 23.10
C CYS A 311 28.07 13.36 24.11
N ARG A 312 26.85 13.69 23.67
CA ARG A 312 25.62 13.78 24.47
C ARG A 312 25.73 14.74 25.68
N ARG A 313 26.65 15.71 25.63
CA ARG A 313 26.77 16.81 26.60
C ARG A 313 26.21 18.10 26.04
N THR A 314 26.14 19.14 26.89
CA THR A 314 25.77 20.51 26.50
C THR A 314 26.52 20.93 25.24
N TRP A 315 25.80 21.56 24.32
CA TRP A 315 26.36 22.06 23.08
C TRP A 315 27.59 22.95 23.34
N HIS A 316 28.70 22.62 22.69
CA HIS A 316 29.98 23.31 22.85
C HIS A 316 30.40 24.11 21.62
N GLY A 317 29.52 24.26 20.63
CA GLY A 317 29.79 24.99 19.39
C GLY A 317 30.33 24.10 18.26
N PRO A 318 30.41 24.66 17.04
CA PRO A 318 30.78 23.91 15.84
C PRO A 318 32.28 23.61 15.73
N ILE A 319 33.13 24.44 16.35
CA ILE A 319 34.60 24.32 16.27
C ILE A 319 35.13 23.56 17.49
N SER A 320 34.59 23.84 18.68
CA SER A 320 35.08 23.25 19.92
C SER A 320 34.92 21.73 19.90
N GLU A 321 35.98 21.07 20.33
CA GLU A 321 36.05 19.61 20.30
C GLU A 321 35.14 18.97 21.33
N CYS A 322 34.68 17.75 21.03
CA CYS A 322 33.95 16.96 22.01
C CYS A 322 34.91 16.57 23.14
N PRO A 323 34.58 16.85 24.42
CA PRO A 323 35.35 16.35 25.55
C PRO A 323 35.03 14.86 25.77
N LEU A 324 35.38 14.03 24.80
CA LEU A 324 35.19 12.59 24.88
C LEU A 324 36.05 12.08 26.04
N ARG A 325 35.42 11.48 27.05
CA ARG A 325 36.15 10.73 28.09
C ARG A 325 36.48 9.36 27.49
N VAL A 326 37.49 9.34 26.64
CA VAL A 326 38.02 8.12 26.06
C VAL A 326 39.17 7.65 26.94
N THR A 327 39.15 6.39 27.33
CA THR A 327 40.26 5.77 28.06
C THR A 327 41.36 5.36 27.08
N GLU A 328 42.62 5.36 27.51
CA GLU A 328 43.74 4.87 26.70
C GLU A 328 43.49 3.45 26.17
N SER A 329 42.81 2.62 26.97
CA SER A 329 42.41 1.26 26.59
C SER A 329 41.53 1.20 25.32
N PHE A 330 40.65 2.19 25.11
CA PHE A 330 39.80 2.24 23.92
C PHE A 330 40.61 2.59 22.67
N VAL A 331 41.59 3.50 22.80
CA VAL A 331 42.43 3.89 21.66
C VAL A 331 43.34 2.73 21.25
N MET A 332 43.92 2.02 22.23
CA MET A 332 44.70 0.80 21.97
C MET A 332 43.86 -0.28 21.29
N GLU A 333 42.66 -0.57 21.80
CA GLU A 333 41.74 -1.54 21.19
C GLU A 333 41.44 -1.18 19.73
N TYR A 334 41.19 0.09 19.42
CA TYR A 334 40.95 0.54 18.06
C TYR A 334 42.19 0.40 17.15
N MET A 335 43.38 0.71 17.66
CA MET A 335 44.64 0.58 16.90
C MET A 335 44.99 -0.88 16.59
N GLU A 336 44.56 -1.83 17.41
CA GLU A 336 44.76 -3.27 17.21
C GLU A 336 43.83 -3.88 16.15
N LEU A 337 42.70 -3.22 15.83
CA LEU A 337 41.76 -3.70 14.81
C LEU A 337 42.31 -3.52 13.39
N ALA A 338 42.21 -4.56 12.56
CA ALA A 338 42.64 -4.49 11.16
C ALA A 338 41.78 -3.51 10.32
N GLU A 339 42.37 -2.97 9.25
CA GLU A 339 41.60 -2.19 8.28
C GLU A 339 40.54 -3.07 7.61
N GLY A 340 39.27 -2.63 7.66
CA GLY A 340 38.13 -3.38 7.12
C GLY A 340 37.37 -4.25 8.14
N ASP A 341 37.78 -4.27 9.41
CA ASP A 341 37.00 -4.95 10.47
C ASP A 341 35.62 -4.28 10.67
N VAL A 342 34.57 -5.09 10.85
CA VAL A 342 33.20 -4.64 11.14
C VAL A 342 33.17 -3.78 12.40
N ARG A 343 33.87 -4.18 13.48
CA ARG A 343 33.94 -3.40 14.72
C ARG A 343 34.63 -2.05 14.49
N ARG A 344 35.67 -2.01 13.66
CA ARG A 344 36.38 -0.76 13.34
C ARG A 344 35.45 0.22 12.62
N SER A 345 34.70 -0.28 11.64
CA SER A 345 33.70 0.50 10.89
C SER A 345 32.54 0.97 11.78
N GLU A 346 32.08 0.16 12.74
CA GLU A 346 31.08 0.56 13.72
C GLU A 346 31.55 1.68 14.64
N ILE A 347 32.82 1.60 15.10
CA ILE A 347 33.45 2.65 15.91
C ILE A 347 33.56 3.95 15.10
N GLU A 348 34.06 3.89 13.87
CA GLU A 348 34.16 5.04 12.98
C GLU A 348 32.80 5.66 12.64
N ARG A 349 31.76 4.84 12.44
CA ARG A 349 30.39 5.31 12.18
C ARG A 349 29.78 5.99 13.40
N ARG A 350 30.01 5.45 14.59
CA ARG A 350 29.41 5.94 15.85
C ARG A 350 30.05 7.23 16.35
N TRP A 351 31.38 7.36 16.22
CA TRP A 351 32.13 8.50 16.77
C TRP A 351 32.64 9.47 15.69
N GLY A 352 32.55 9.07 14.42
CA GLY A 352 33.07 9.79 13.26
C GLY A 352 34.54 9.47 13.04
N LYS A 353 34.88 8.93 11.85
CA LYS A 353 36.25 8.54 11.47
C LYS A 353 37.31 9.58 11.83
N ARG A 354 37.12 10.84 11.42
CA ARG A 354 38.02 11.97 11.72
C ARG A 354 38.24 12.21 13.23
N ASN A 355 37.25 11.93 14.08
CA ASN A 355 37.41 12.10 15.52
C ASN A 355 38.21 10.94 16.13
N VAL A 356 38.00 9.72 15.65
CA VAL A 356 38.75 8.54 16.09
C VAL A 356 40.21 8.63 15.64
N GLU A 357 40.46 9.01 14.39
CA GLU A 357 41.81 9.29 13.88
C GLU A 357 42.54 10.35 14.71
N ARG A 358 41.84 11.40 15.15
CA ARG A 358 42.43 12.43 16.03
C ARG A 358 42.78 11.89 17.42
N LEU A 359 41.95 11.01 17.98
CA LEU A 359 42.24 10.36 19.27
C LEU A 359 43.49 9.47 19.18
N VAL A 360 43.61 8.73 18.08
CA VAL A 360 44.80 7.91 17.77
C VAL A 360 46.04 8.80 17.63
N MET A 361 45.96 9.85 16.83
CA MET A 361 47.07 10.80 16.62
C MET A 361 47.54 11.42 17.94
N LYS A 362 46.60 11.88 18.78
CA LYS A 362 46.92 12.46 20.09
C LYS A 362 47.59 11.42 21.01
N TYR A 363 47.08 10.20 21.03
CA TYR A 363 47.66 9.12 21.84
C TYR A 363 49.09 8.78 21.38
N GLU A 364 49.33 8.72 20.07
CA GLU A 364 50.67 8.53 19.52
C GLU A 364 51.62 9.68 19.86
N GLU A 365 51.16 10.93 19.75
CA GLU A 365 51.91 12.13 20.13
C GLU A 365 52.25 12.12 21.62
N ASP A 366 51.28 11.87 22.50
CA ASP A 366 51.47 11.80 23.95
C ASP A 366 52.47 10.68 24.31
N ARG A 367 52.38 9.52 23.63
CA ARG A 367 53.33 8.40 23.81
C ARG A 367 54.75 8.79 23.35
N MET A 368 54.89 9.38 22.17
CA MET A 368 56.19 9.84 21.64
C MET A 368 56.80 10.93 22.52
N ASN A 369 55.99 11.87 23.01
CA ASN A 369 56.41 12.91 23.93
C ASN A 369 56.88 12.29 25.25
N HIS A 370 56.15 11.32 25.81
CA HIS A 370 56.56 10.62 27.02
C HIS A 370 57.87 9.86 26.85
N GLU A 371 58.05 9.14 25.72
CA GLU A 371 59.31 8.48 25.39
C GLU A 371 60.46 9.47 25.24
N TRP A 372 60.22 10.60 24.57
CA TRP A 372 61.22 11.65 24.42
C TRP A 372 61.59 12.25 25.77
N ILE A 373 60.62 12.61 26.61
CA ILE A 373 60.86 13.12 27.98
C ILE A 373 61.69 12.09 28.77
N SER A 374 61.30 10.81 28.75
CA SER A 374 62.04 9.74 29.45
C SER A 374 63.48 9.57 28.97
N ARG A 375 63.72 9.70 27.66
CA ARG A 375 65.07 9.55 27.07
C ARG A 375 65.91 10.82 27.18
N CYS A 376 65.28 11.99 27.10
CA CYS A 376 65.94 13.28 26.86
C CYS A 376 65.97 14.20 28.08
N SER A 377 65.17 13.91 29.11
CA SER A 377 65.11 14.72 30.32
C SER A 377 65.40 13.91 31.60
N VAL A 378 65.87 14.59 32.63
CA VAL A 378 66.06 14.03 33.96
C VAL A 378 65.29 14.91 34.94
N GLY A 379 64.51 14.28 35.83
CA GLY A 379 63.81 15.00 36.89
C GLY A 379 64.79 15.59 37.91
N CYS A 380 64.63 16.87 38.22
CA CYS A 380 65.38 17.51 39.30
C CYS A 380 65.09 16.79 40.64
N PRO A 381 66.11 16.36 41.40
CA PRO A 381 65.90 15.68 42.68
C PRO A 381 65.16 16.51 43.74
N GLY A 382 65.18 17.84 43.64
CA GLY A 382 64.53 18.75 44.58
C GLY A 382 63.05 19.02 44.26
N CYS A 383 62.73 19.28 42.99
CA CYS A 383 61.38 19.73 42.58
C CYS A 383 60.67 18.82 41.57
N GLY A 384 61.34 17.78 41.05
CA GLY A 384 60.77 16.83 40.08
C GLY A 384 60.55 17.37 38.67
N VAL A 385 60.84 18.65 38.42
CA VAL A 385 60.75 19.25 37.07
C VAL A 385 61.72 18.56 36.13
N GLN A 386 61.25 18.21 34.93
CA GLN A 386 62.05 17.56 33.89
C GLN A 386 63.00 18.56 33.24
N VAL A 387 64.30 18.28 33.23
CA VAL A 387 65.34 19.16 32.67
C VAL A 387 66.10 18.45 31.56
N GLU A 388 66.26 19.11 30.41
CA GLU A 388 67.03 18.65 29.26
C GLU A 388 68.49 19.12 29.34
N LYS A 389 69.45 18.25 28.99
CA LYS A 389 70.88 18.64 28.92
C LYS A 389 71.17 19.34 27.59
N SER A 390 71.55 20.62 27.62
CA SER A 390 71.84 21.41 26.42
C SER A 390 73.31 21.37 25.94
N ALA A 391 74.26 20.89 26.77
CA ALA A 391 75.68 20.77 26.41
C ALA A 391 76.38 19.61 27.16
N GLY A 392 77.54 19.15 26.67
CA GLY A 392 78.30 17.98 27.14
C GLY A 392 78.87 18.03 28.57
N CYS A 393 78.38 18.94 29.42
CA CYS A 393 78.69 18.98 30.84
C CYS A 393 77.60 18.24 31.64
N ASN A 394 78.01 17.35 32.55
CA ASN A 394 77.06 16.62 33.42
C ASN A 394 76.55 17.45 34.61
N HIS A 395 77.07 18.67 34.77
CA HIS A 395 76.64 19.62 35.79
C HIS A 395 75.49 20.47 35.24
N VAL A 396 74.28 20.23 35.74
CA VAL A 396 73.10 21.03 35.40
C VAL A 396 72.89 22.03 36.52
N SER A 397 73.09 23.31 36.20
CA SER A 397 73.17 24.39 37.19
C SER A 397 71.79 24.83 37.70
N ASP A 398 70.75 24.78 36.88
CA ASP A 398 69.49 25.48 37.18
C ASP A 398 68.26 24.71 36.67
N ALA A 399 67.41 24.26 37.59
CA ALA A 399 65.98 24.14 37.30
C ALA A 399 65.35 25.50 37.65
N PHE A 400 64.48 26.05 36.79
CA PHE A 400 64.00 27.44 36.86
C PHE A 400 63.37 27.87 38.23
N PHE A 401 63.10 26.92 39.12
CA PHE A 401 62.55 27.12 40.47
C PHE A 401 63.36 26.44 41.60
N CYS A 402 64.56 25.92 41.32
CA CYS A 402 65.41 25.24 42.31
C CYS A 402 66.91 25.53 42.01
N GLU A 403 67.56 26.28 42.89
CA GLU A 403 68.96 26.75 42.76
C GLU A 403 70.02 25.70 43.19
N SER A 404 69.60 24.44 43.39
CA SER A 404 70.51 23.38 43.83
C SER A 404 71.11 22.65 42.62
N PRO A 405 72.42 22.77 42.36
CA PRO A 405 73.06 22.06 41.25
C PRO A 405 73.02 20.56 41.49
N PHE A 406 72.79 19.78 40.43
CA PHE A 406 72.81 18.33 40.49
C PHE A 406 73.53 17.72 39.29
N ILE A 407 74.17 16.57 39.53
CA ILE A 407 74.87 15.82 38.51
C ILE A 407 73.87 14.89 37.84
N THR A 408 73.71 15.05 36.54
CA THR A 408 72.91 14.12 35.74
C THR A 408 73.79 12.95 35.30
N PRO A 409 73.31 11.69 35.35
CA PRO A 409 74.10 10.52 34.97
C PRO A 409 74.65 10.64 33.54
N GLN A 410 75.85 10.12 33.30
CA GLN A 410 76.44 10.05 31.95
C GLN A 410 75.57 9.16 31.06
N ARG A 411 75.14 9.69 29.91
CA ARG A 411 74.51 8.87 28.86
C ARG A 411 75.61 7.98 28.27
N ARG A 412 75.42 6.65 28.33
CA ARG A 412 76.27 5.70 27.60
C ARG A 412 75.89 5.68 26.13
#